data_AF-A0A965YZT3-F1
#
_entry.id   AF-A0A965YZT3-F1
#
_cell.length_a   1.000
_cell.length_b   1.000
_cell.length_c   1.000
_cell.angle_alpha   90.00
_cell.angle_beta   90.00
_cell.angle_gamma   90.00
#
_symmetry.space_group_name_H-M   'P 1'
#
loop_
_entity.id
_entity.type
_entity.pdbx_description
1 polymer ?
#
loop_
_entity_poly.entity_id
_entity_poly.type
_entity_poly.pdbx_seq_one_letter_code
_entity_poly.pdbx_strand_id
1 'polypeptide(L)'
;MNEQCNTAKKPFEKTRLPNIKNLLIVASGKGGVGKSTVAAGLALSLAREGYATGLLDADIHGPSVPTLFHLNNQRPLSMEKEGKTWIEPFDRYGIKVISIGFFIDPSQSLLWRGPMVSNALKQLLNDTDWGELDYLVIDTPPGTGDVHLTLLQSYEITGAVVVTTPQTIALDDVIKAIGMFNNKNVSVPVLG
;
A
#
# COMPACT_ATOMS: atom_id res chain seq x y z
N MET A 1 -31.17 -36.35 -2.46
CA MET A 1 -30.12 -36.03 -1.47
C MET A 1 -29.46 -34.75 -1.94
N ASN A 2 -29.80 -33.62 -1.31
CA ASN A 2 -29.25 -32.31 -1.67
C ASN A 2 -27.92 -32.13 -0.95
N GLU A 3 -26.81 -32.24 -1.69
CA GLU A 3 -25.52 -31.72 -1.22
C GLU A 3 -25.56 -30.19 -1.37
N GLN A 4 -25.93 -29.51 -0.28
CA GLN A 4 -25.60 -28.09 -0.14
C GLN A 4 -24.08 -28.02 0.04
N CYS A 5 -23.38 -27.67 -1.03
CA CYS A 5 -21.99 -27.24 -0.99
C CYS A 5 -21.92 -26.03 -0.05
N ASN A 6 -21.41 -26.26 1.16
CA ASN A 6 -21.24 -25.25 2.18
C ASN A 6 -20.09 -24.33 1.75
N THR A 7 -20.39 -23.33 0.90
CA THR A 7 -19.42 -22.29 0.55
C THR A 7 -19.10 -21.54 1.84
N ALA A 8 -17.95 -21.83 2.45
CA ALA A 8 -17.48 -21.09 3.60
C ALA A 8 -17.49 -19.60 3.23
N LYS A 9 -18.33 -18.80 3.90
CA LYS A 9 -18.35 -17.34 3.70
C LYS A 9 -16.91 -16.86 3.90
N LYS A 10 -16.31 -16.27 2.86
CA LYS A 10 -15.06 -15.55 3.04
C LYS A 10 -15.31 -14.50 4.14
N PRO A 11 -14.46 -14.44 5.18
CA PRO A 11 -14.74 -13.64 6.38
C PRO A 11 -14.77 -12.13 6.08
N PHE A 12 -14.24 -11.72 4.94
CA PHE A 12 -14.22 -10.34 4.47
C PHE A 12 -14.69 -10.26 3.02
N GLU A 13 -15.58 -9.32 2.73
CA GLU A 13 -15.94 -8.92 1.37
C GLU A 13 -14.90 -7.91 0.89
N LYS A 14 -14.05 -8.33 -0.04
CA LYS A 14 -12.91 -7.54 -0.52
C LYS A 14 -13.28 -6.82 -1.81
N THR A 15 -12.85 -5.58 -1.92
CA THR A 15 -13.02 -4.75 -3.12
C THR A 15 -11.84 -4.95 -4.06
N ARG A 16 -12.14 -5.15 -5.34
CA ARG A 16 -11.15 -5.06 -6.41
C ARG A 16 -11.10 -3.62 -6.95
N LEU A 17 -9.91 -3.06 -7.08
CA LEU A 17 -9.72 -1.78 -7.77
C LEU A 17 -9.78 -2.05 -9.29
N PRO A 18 -10.82 -1.59 -10.00
CA PRO A 18 -11.14 -2.08 -11.35
C PRO A 18 -10.06 -1.77 -12.38
N ASN A 19 -9.38 -0.64 -12.23
CA ASN A 19 -8.35 -0.09 -13.10
C ASN A 19 -6.91 -0.53 -12.72
N ILE A 20 -6.77 -1.42 -11.73
CA ILE A 20 -5.47 -1.89 -11.23
C ILE A 20 -5.42 -3.41 -11.34
N LYS A 21 -4.54 -3.93 -12.20
CA LYS A 21 -4.44 -5.37 -12.43
C LYS A 21 -3.80 -6.10 -11.26
N ASN A 22 -2.73 -5.53 -10.70
CA ASN A 22 -1.99 -6.14 -9.59
C ASN A 22 -1.73 -5.15 -8.47
N LEU A 23 -2.05 -5.56 -7.24
CA LEU A 23 -1.82 -4.78 -6.02
C LEU A 23 -0.75 -5.48 -5.16
N LEU A 24 0.42 -4.86 -5.05
CA LEU A 24 1.58 -5.42 -4.36
C LEU A 24 1.85 -4.66 -3.07
N ILE A 25 1.88 -5.36 -1.95
CA ILE A 25 2.24 -4.78 -0.65
C ILE A 25 3.75 -4.94 -0.43
N VAL A 26 4.43 -3.86 -0.04
CA VAL A 26 5.79 -3.91 0.49
C VAL A 26 5.73 -3.61 1.98
N ALA A 27 6.08 -4.63 2.78
CA ALA A 27 5.97 -4.62 4.23
C ALA A 27 7.34 -4.84 4.89
N SER A 28 7.44 -4.53 6.18
CA SER A 28 8.59 -4.87 7.00
C SER A 28 8.18 -5.12 8.44
N GLY A 29 8.90 -6.01 9.14
CA GLY A 29 8.69 -6.22 10.57
C GLY A 29 9.13 -5.03 11.42
N LYS A 30 10.10 -4.24 10.93
CA LYS A 30 10.71 -3.10 11.63
C LYS A 30 10.93 -1.90 10.74
N GLY A 31 11.04 -0.72 11.36
CA GLY A 31 11.51 0.50 10.71
C GLY A 31 13.02 0.45 10.40
N GLY A 32 13.45 1.22 9.41
CA GLY A 32 14.88 1.38 9.09
C GLY A 32 15.52 0.26 8.26
N VAL A 33 14.76 -0.74 7.81
CA VAL A 33 15.28 -1.86 7.00
C VAL A 33 15.42 -1.55 5.50
N GLY A 34 15.09 -0.32 5.07
CA GLY A 34 15.10 0.07 3.66
C GLY A 34 13.83 -0.25 2.86
N LYS A 35 12.72 -0.56 3.55
CA LYS A 35 11.41 -0.89 2.96
C LYS A 35 10.98 0.10 1.85
N SER A 36 10.94 1.40 2.13
CA SER A 36 10.51 2.42 1.16
C SER A 36 11.44 2.51 -0.05
N THR A 37 12.74 2.30 0.14
CA THR A 37 13.72 2.23 -0.95
C THR A 37 13.45 1.01 -1.85
N VAL A 38 13.17 -0.15 -1.25
CA VAL A 38 12.81 -1.35 -2.00
C VAL A 38 11.48 -1.16 -2.73
N ALA A 39 10.47 -0.56 -2.09
CA ALA A 39 9.18 -0.27 -2.71
C ALA A 39 9.32 0.65 -3.93
N ALA A 40 10.08 1.75 -3.79
CA ALA A 40 10.38 2.65 -4.89
C ALA A 40 11.17 1.95 -6.01
N GLY A 41 12.20 1.17 -5.66
CA GLY A 41 13.00 0.42 -6.62
C GLY A 41 12.19 -0.61 -7.39
N LEU A 42 11.27 -1.32 -6.73
CA LEU A 42 10.35 -2.27 -7.35
C LEU A 42 9.43 -1.56 -8.34
N ALA A 43 8.77 -0.47 -7.92
CA ALA A 43 7.87 0.30 -8.78
C ALA A 43 8.59 0.85 -10.04
N LEU A 44 9.78 1.43 -9.86
CA LEU A 44 10.58 1.94 -10.96
C LEU A 44 11.08 0.82 -11.89
N SER A 45 11.43 -0.35 -11.35
CA SER A 45 11.86 -1.49 -12.17
C SER A 45 10.72 -2.03 -13.03
N LEU A 46 9.51 -2.17 -12.47
CA LEU A 46 8.32 -2.56 -13.22
C LEU A 46 8.02 -1.56 -14.35
N ALA A 47 8.11 -0.26 -14.07
CA ALA A 47 7.93 0.77 -15.09
C ALA A 47 8.99 0.71 -16.20
N ARG A 48 10.24 0.41 -15.84
CA ARG A 48 11.34 0.24 -16.82
C ARG A 48 11.14 -0.98 -17.73
N GLU A 49 10.45 -2.01 -17.25
CA GLU A 49 10.02 -3.16 -18.06
C GLU A 49 8.79 -2.86 -18.93
N GLY A 50 8.25 -1.63 -18.88
CA GLY A 50 7.15 -1.16 -19.71
C GLY A 50 5.75 -1.29 -19.09
N TYR A 51 5.65 -1.67 -17.82
CA TYR A 51 4.36 -1.78 -17.13
C TYR A 51 3.86 -0.44 -16.63
N ALA A 52 2.57 -0.16 -16.81
CA ALA A 52 1.93 1.01 -16.21
C ALA A 52 1.92 0.85 -14.68
N THR A 53 2.68 1.70 -13.97
CA THR A 53 2.99 1.48 -12.55
C THR A 53 2.69 2.69 -11.68
N GLY A 54 2.10 2.43 -10.51
CA GLY A 54 1.91 3.40 -9.44
C GLY A 54 2.64 3.01 -8.16
N LEU A 55 2.94 4.00 -7.32
CA LEU A 55 3.48 3.87 -5.98
C LEU A 55 2.62 4.67 -5.00
N LEU A 56 2.10 3.97 -3.98
CA LEU A 56 1.38 4.56 -2.85
C LEU A 56 2.20 4.38 -1.58
N ASP A 57 2.61 5.49 -0.97
CA ASP A 57 3.20 5.50 0.37
C ASP A 57 2.11 5.70 1.44
N ALA A 58 1.90 4.65 2.22
CA ALA A 58 0.95 4.58 3.32
C ALA A 58 1.62 4.70 4.69
N ASP A 59 2.93 4.97 4.76
CA ASP A 59 3.64 5.15 6.03
C ASP A 59 3.37 6.53 6.63
N ILE A 60 2.36 6.61 7.50
CA ILE A 60 1.97 7.86 8.15
C ILE A 60 2.98 8.37 9.19
N HIS A 61 3.78 7.47 9.77
CA HIS A 61 4.67 7.81 10.87
C HIS A 61 6.04 8.29 10.37
N GLY A 62 6.44 7.85 9.18
CA GLY A 62 7.71 8.25 8.56
C GLY A 62 7.66 8.15 7.04
N PRO A 63 6.81 8.93 6.35
CA PRO A 63 6.69 8.84 4.90
C PRO A 63 8.01 9.25 4.26
N SER A 64 8.59 8.31 3.54
CA SER A 64 9.92 8.48 2.92
C SER A 64 9.81 8.80 1.44
N VAL A 65 8.69 8.45 0.79
CA VAL A 65 8.49 8.64 -0.65
C VAL A 65 8.52 10.10 -1.09
N PRO A 66 7.95 11.09 -0.37
CA PRO A 66 8.09 12.49 -0.73
C PRO A 66 9.55 12.92 -0.88
N THR A 67 10.43 12.44 0.01
CA THR A 67 11.87 12.73 -0.07
C THR A 67 12.54 11.96 -1.20
N LEU A 68 12.31 10.65 -1.31
CA LEU A 68 12.91 9.79 -2.35
C LEU A 68 12.62 10.28 -3.77
N PHE A 69 11.45 10.88 -3.99
CA PHE A 69 11.03 11.38 -5.30
C PHE A 69 11.25 12.88 -5.49
N HIS A 70 11.88 13.59 -4.55
CA HIS A 70 12.05 15.05 -4.55
C HIS A 70 10.72 15.83 -4.66
N LEU A 71 9.71 15.36 -3.95
CA LEU A 71 8.35 15.91 -3.85
C LEU A 71 8.07 16.56 -2.49
N ASN A 72 9.11 16.79 -1.67
CA ASN A 72 8.97 17.46 -0.39
C ASN A 72 8.27 18.82 -0.55
N ASN A 73 7.35 19.13 0.36
CA ASN A 73 6.52 20.34 0.37
C ASN A 73 5.59 20.50 -0.84
N GLN A 74 5.46 19.49 -1.71
CA GLN A 74 4.44 19.49 -2.75
C GLN A 74 3.15 18.89 -2.22
N ARG A 75 2.03 19.37 -2.75
CA ARG A 75 0.70 18.81 -2.49
C ARG A 75 0.07 18.42 -3.82
N PRO A 76 -0.55 17.23 -3.92
CA PRO A 76 -1.26 16.85 -5.12
C PRO A 76 -2.42 17.82 -5.34
N LEU A 77 -2.73 18.07 -6.62
CA LEU A 77 -3.88 18.86 -6.99
C LEU A 77 -5.15 18.01 -6.85
N SER A 78 -6.28 18.69 -6.73
CA SER A 78 -7.59 18.07 -6.83
C SER A 78 -8.20 18.41 -8.18
N MET A 79 -8.87 17.44 -8.81
CA MET A 79 -9.56 17.61 -10.08
C MET A 79 -11.01 17.13 -9.98
N GLU A 80 -11.94 17.86 -10.60
CA GLU A 80 -13.34 17.44 -10.72
C GLU A 80 -13.51 16.55 -11.96
N LYS A 81 -13.98 15.31 -11.78
CA LYS A 81 -14.25 14.37 -12.86
C LYS A 81 -15.48 13.54 -12.51
N GLU A 82 -16.47 13.55 -13.39
CA GLU A 82 -17.74 12.84 -13.22
C GLU A 82 -18.52 13.25 -11.94
N GLY A 83 -18.42 14.53 -11.55
CA GLY A 83 -19.09 15.06 -10.36
C GLY A 83 -18.49 14.59 -9.03
N LYS A 84 -17.29 14.01 -9.07
CA LYS A 84 -16.48 13.62 -7.92
C LYS A 84 -15.15 14.37 -7.96
N THR A 85 -14.67 14.77 -6.80
CA THR A 85 -13.31 15.30 -6.64
C THR A 85 -12.32 14.14 -6.56
N TRP A 86 -11.32 14.14 -7.44
CA TRP A 86 -10.23 13.17 -7.50
C TRP A 86 -8.90 13.82 -7.10
N ILE A 87 -8.00 13.01 -6.55
CA ILE A 87 -6.62 13.37 -6.26
C ILE A 87 -5.80 13.10 -7.53
N GLU A 88 -5.12 14.12 -8.04
CA GLU A 88 -4.19 13.98 -9.16
C GLU A 88 -2.84 13.45 -8.63
N PRO A 89 -2.40 12.23 -9.00
CA PRO A 89 -1.12 11.70 -8.56
C PRO A 89 0.03 12.46 -9.23
N PHE A 90 1.19 12.53 -8.57
CA PHE A 90 2.38 13.06 -9.22
C PHE A 90 2.91 12.05 -10.23
N ASP A 91 3.21 12.50 -11.45
CA ASP A 91 3.98 11.70 -12.41
C ASP A 91 5.48 11.97 -12.23
N ARG A 92 6.25 10.96 -11.81
CA ARG A 92 7.70 11.05 -11.61
C ARG A 92 8.40 9.80 -12.10
N TYR A 93 9.47 10.00 -12.88
CA TYR A 93 10.30 8.90 -13.41
C TYR A 93 9.49 7.80 -14.12
N GLY A 94 8.38 8.17 -14.77
CA GLY A 94 7.51 7.24 -15.49
C GLY A 94 6.51 6.47 -14.62
N ILE A 95 6.35 6.81 -13.34
CA ILE A 95 5.33 6.22 -12.45
C ILE A 95 4.44 7.28 -11.81
N LYS A 96 3.24 6.86 -11.43
CA LYS A 96 2.31 7.66 -10.61
C LYS A 96 2.65 7.52 -9.13
N VAL A 97 2.72 8.62 -8.41
CA VAL A 97 3.18 8.66 -7.01
C VAL A 97 2.17 9.40 -6.15
N ILE A 98 1.70 8.72 -5.10
CA ILE A 98 0.96 9.32 -3.98
C ILE A 98 1.61 8.91 -2.67
N SER A 99 1.61 9.82 -1.71
CA SER A 99 2.03 9.57 -0.34
C SER A 99 1.05 10.22 0.61
N ILE A 100 0.73 9.52 1.69
CA ILE A 100 0.05 10.14 2.84
C ILE A 100 0.86 11.32 3.41
N GLY A 101 2.18 11.29 3.21
CA GLY A 101 3.12 12.36 3.52
C GLY A 101 2.82 13.70 2.87
N PHE A 102 2.05 13.75 1.76
CA PHE A 102 1.65 15.01 1.14
C PHE A 102 0.53 15.73 1.89
N PHE A 103 -0.19 15.02 2.75
CA PHE A 103 -1.37 15.51 3.46
C PHE A 103 -1.13 15.76 4.95
N ILE A 104 0.05 15.38 5.45
CA ILE A 104 0.46 15.61 6.83
C ILE A 104 1.37 16.83 6.93
N ASP A 105 1.24 17.58 8.02
CA ASP A 105 2.19 18.63 8.36
C ASP A 105 3.33 18.01 9.20
N PRO A 106 4.59 18.00 8.70
CA PRO A 106 5.72 17.41 9.41
C PRO A 106 6.08 18.15 10.71
N SER A 107 5.59 19.38 10.91
CA SER A 107 5.81 20.16 12.13
C SER A 107 4.85 19.80 13.28
N GLN A 108 3.79 19.03 13.00
CA GLN A 108 2.79 18.66 14.00
C GLN A 108 2.97 17.21 14.46
N SER A 109 2.84 16.98 15.77
CA SER A 109 2.74 15.61 16.30
C SER A 109 1.46 14.97 15.81
N LEU A 110 1.57 14.00 14.91
CA LEU A 110 0.44 13.34 14.27
C LEU A 110 -0.24 12.37 15.25
N LEU A 111 -1.38 12.78 15.81
CA LEU A 111 -2.26 11.93 16.61
C LEU A 111 -3.36 11.31 15.75
N TRP A 112 -2.98 10.56 14.71
CA TRP A 112 -3.94 9.85 13.88
C TRP A 112 -4.33 8.53 14.55
N ARG A 113 -5.64 8.34 14.77
CA ARG A 113 -6.21 7.09 15.29
C ARG A 113 -6.41 6.08 14.16
N GLY A 114 -6.38 4.79 14.48
CA GLY A 114 -6.55 3.69 13.52
C GLY A 114 -7.65 3.91 12.46
N PRO A 115 -8.90 4.23 12.85
CA PRO A 115 -9.98 4.47 11.90
C PRO A 115 -9.73 5.61 10.90
N MET A 116 -9.03 6.67 11.35
CA MET A 116 -8.68 7.80 10.49
C MET A 116 -7.63 7.39 9.45
N VAL A 117 -6.63 6.62 9.87
CA VAL A 117 -5.61 6.05 8.98
C VAL A 117 -6.24 5.13 7.94
N SER A 118 -7.13 4.23 8.38
CA SER A 118 -7.88 3.33 7.50
C SER A 118 -8.71 4.08 6.45
N ASN A 119 -9.40 5.15 6.86
CA ASN A 119 -10.22 5.96 5.96
C ASN A 119 -9.38 6.73 4.95
N ALA A 120 -8.28 7.36 5.38
CA ALA A 120 -7.39 8.05 4.46
C ALA A 120 -6.75 7.08 3.47
N LEU A 121 -6.31 5.89 3.91
CA LEU A 121 -5.79 4.88 3.00
C LEU A 121 -6.83 4.47 1.94
N LYS A 122 -8.08 4.25 2.36
CA LYS A 122 -9.18 3.96 1.43
C LYS A 122 -9.42 5.11 0.46
N GLN A 123 -9.33 6.35 0.92
CA GLN A 123 -9.45 7.53 0.07
C GLN A 123 -8.32 7.59 -0.96
N LEU A 124 -7.06 7.41 -0.55
CA LEU A 124 -5.93 7.42 -1.47
C LEU A 124 -6.01 6.30 -2.53
N LEU A 125 -6.56 5.14 -2.16
CA LEU A 125 -6.76 4.02 -3.09
C LEU A 125 -7.92 4.26 -4.07
N ASN A 126 -9.06 4.76 -3.59
CA ASN A 126 -10.31 4.85 -4.38
C ASN A 126 -10.52 6.21 -5.07
N ASP A 127 -9.92 7.27 -4.57
CA ASP A 127 -10.19 8.65 -4.98
C ASP A 127 -8.97 9.31 -5.65
N THR A 128 -7.88 8.57 -5.87
CA THR A 128 -6.77 9.00 -6.73
C THR A 128 -7.04 8.58 -8.17
N ASP A 129 -6.82 9.49 -9.12
CA ASP A 129 -6.93 9.18 -10.56
C ASP A 129 -5.68 8.42 -11.03
N TRP A 130 -5.61 7.13 -10.66
CA TRP A 130 -4.52 6.24 -11.03
C TRP A 130 -4.45 5.96 -12.54
N GLY A 131 -5.52 6.21 -13.29
CA GLY A 131 -5.67 5.69 -14.66
C GLY A 131 -5.62 4.16 -14.68
N GLU A 132 -5.25 3.57 -15.81
CA GLU A 132 -5.07 2.11 -15.92
C GLU A 132 -3.64 1.72 -15.51
N LEU A 133 -3.53 0.86 -14.49
CA LEU A 133 -2.25 0.36 -13.98
C LEU A 133 -2.15 -1.16 -14.11
N ASP A 134 -1.00 -1.63 -14.56
CA ASP A 134 -0.61 -3.03 -14.45
C ASP A 134 -0.23 -3.36 -13.01
N TYR A 135 0.47 -2.45 -12.31
CA TYR A 135 0.92 -2.63 -10.93
C TYR A 135 0.71 -1.37 -10.10
N LEU A 136 0.16 -1.54 -8.90
CA LEU A 136 0.24 -0.55 -7.82
C LEU A 136 1.04 -1.15 -6.67
N VAL A 137 2.17 -0.53 -6.35
CA VAL A 137 3.02 -0.90 -5.22
C VAL A 137 2.62 -0.05 -4.01
N ILE A 138 2.34 -0.68 -2.87
CA ILE A 138 2.01 0.00 -1.62
C ILE A 138 3.17 -0.14 -0.64
N ASP A 139 3.81 0.97 -0.31
CA ASP A 139 4.77 1.07 0.79
C ASP A 139 4.02 1.26 2.12
N THR A 140 3.99 0.22 2.95
CA THR A 140 3.21 0.20 4.20
C THR A 140 4.02 0.67 5.40
N PRO A 141 3.43 1.14 6.51
CA PRO A 141 4.18 1.34 7.76
C PRO A 141 4.82 0.04 8.27
N PRO A 142 5.91 0.11 9.06
CA PRO A 142 6.50 -1.06 9.68
C PRO A 142 5.54 -1.75 10.66
N GLY A 143 5.72 -3.06 10.86
CA GLY A 143 4.92 -3.88 11.77
C GLY A 143 3.65 -4.43 11.10
N THR A 144 2.62 -4.68 11.91
CA THR A 144 1.37 -5.36 11.49
C THR A 144 0.12 -4.59 11.96
N GLY A 145 0.16 -3.26 11.86
CA GLY A 145 -0.90 -2.36 12.37
C GLY A 145 -2.13 -2.19 11.46
N ASP A 146 -2.93 -1.17 11.75
CA ASP A 146 -4.24 -0.93 11.12
C ASP A 146 -4.20 -0.78 9.59
N VAL A 147 -3.12 -0.22 9.03
CA VAL A 147 -2.93 -0.12 7.57
C VAL A 147 -2.95 -1.51 6.93
N HIS A 148 -2.20 -2.47 7.50
CA HIS A 148 -2.15 -3.84 6.99
C HIS A 148 -3.49 -4.53 7.10
N LEU A 149 -4.16 -4.42 8.25
CA LEU A 149 -5.48 -5.00 8.45
C LEU A 149 -6.49 -4.43 7.47
N THR A 150 -6.48 -3.11 7.26
CA THR A 150 -7.36 -2.43 6.31
C THR A 150 -7.15 -2.95 4.90
N LEU A 151 -5.89 -3.05 4.44
CA LEU A 151 -5.56 -3.57 3.11
C LEU A 151 -6.03 -5.01 2.94
N LEU A 152 -5.67 -5.88 3.88
CA LEU A 152 -5.92 -7.32 3.78
C LEU A 152 -7.40 -7.69 3.90
N GLN A 153 -8.18 -6.90 4.64
CA GLN A 153 -9.62 -7.10 4.82
C GLN A 153 -10.46 -6.40 3.75
N SER A 154 -10.00 -5.26 3.22
CA SER A 154 -10.83 -4.44 2.32
C SER A 154 -10.49 -4.63 0.84
N TYR A 155 -9.31 -5.12 0.48
CA TYR A 155 -8.85 -5.16 -0.91
C TYR A 155 -8.31 -6.52 -1.34
N GLU A 156 -8.54 -6.85 -2.62
CA GLU A 156 -7.91 -8.00 -3.27
C GLU A 156 -6.42 -7.71 -3.53
N ILE A 157 -5.55 -8.21 -2.66
CA ILE A 157 -4.09 -8.07 -2.77
C ILE A 157 -3.53 -9.23 -3.60
N THR A 158 -2.69 -8.91 -4.59
CA THR A 158 -2.05 -9.90 -5.47
C THR A 158 -0.91 -10.62 -4.76
N GLY A 159 -0.09 -9.90 -3.99
CA GLY A 159 1.02 -10.48 -3.24
C GLY A 159 1.71 -9.47 -2.33
N ALA A 160 2.57 -9.99 -1.46
CA ALA A 160 3.36 -9.20 -0.52
C ALA A 160 4.86 -9.48 -0.68
N VAL A 161 5.68 -8.45 -0.54
CA VAL A 161 7.14 -8.52 -0.41
C VAL A 161 7.51 -8.05 0.99
N VAL A 162 8.28 -8.85 1.73
CA VAL A 162 8.65 -8.55 3.12
C VAL A 162 10.13 -8.20 3.20
N VAL A 163 10.42 -6.94 3.47
CA VAL A 163 11.78 -6.41 3.57
C VAL A 163 12.32 -6.58 4.98
N THR A 164 13.56 -7.05 5.09
CA THR A 164 14.25 -7.24 6.37
C THR A 164 15.75 -7.04 6.26
N THR A 165 16.44 -7.13 7.39
CA THR A 165 17.90 -7.16 7.49
C THR A 165 18.35 -8.45 8.18
N PRO A 166 19.62 -8.90 8.01
CA PRO A 166 20.10 -10.14 8.60
C PRO A 166 20.14 -10.18 10.13
N GLN A 167 19.87 -9.06 10.81
CA GLN A 167 19.94 -8.97 12.26
C GLN A 167 18.85 -9.84 12.90
N THR A 168 19.22 -10.66 13.88
CA THR A 168 18.33 -11.65 14.51
C THR A 168 17.01 -11.06 14.99
N ILE A 169 17.04 -9.85 15.57
CA ILE A 169 15.83 -9.21 16.10
C ILE A 169 14.87 -8.78 14.98
N ALA A 170 15.34 -8.59 13.74
CA ALA A 170 14.46 -8.30 12.60
C ALA A 170 13.78 -9.57 12.06
N LEU A 171 14.36 -10.76 12.25
CA LEU A 171 13.80 -12.03 11.76
C LEU A 171 12.51 -12.42 12.49
N ASP A 172 12.45 -12.24 13.81
CA ASP A 172 11.25 -12.58 14.59
C ASP A 172 10.03 -11.74 14.16
N ASP A 173 10.25 -10.47 13.82
CA ASP A 173 9.18 -9.58 13.38
C ASP A 173 8.75 -9.86 11.92
N VAL A 174 9.67 -10.35 11.08
CA VAL A 174 9.34 -10.86 9.74
C VAL A 174 8.45 -12.09 9.81
N ILE A 175 8.74 -13.04 10.70
CA ILE A 175 7.92 -14.25 10.88
C ILE A 175 6.48 -13.87 11.22
N LYS A 176 6.29 -12.89 12.11
CA LYS A 176 4.95 -12.36 12.44
C LYS A 176 4.27 -11.70 11.23
N ALA A 177 5.01 -10.89 10.47
CA ALA A 177 4.48 -10.25 9.27
C ALA A 177 4.04 -11.28 8.22
N ILE A 178 4.86 -12.30 7.95
CA ILE A 178 4.52 -13.42 7.06
C ILE A 178 3.30 -14.17 7.57
N GLY A 179 3.21 -14.42 8.88
CA GLY A 179 2.06 -15.08 9.51
C GLY A 179 0.73 -14.34 9.29
N MET A 180 0.77 -12.99 9.25
CA MET A 180 -0.40 -12.17 8.94
C MET A 180 -0.88 -12.37 7.50
N PHE A 181 0.02 -12.37 6.51
CA PHE A 181 -0.33 -12.60 5.10
C PHE A 181 -0.84 -14.03 4.83
N ASN A 182 -0.23 -15.01 5.49
CA ASN A 182 -0.61 -16.42 5.40
C ASN A 182 -1.86 -16.79 6.22
N ASN A 183 -2.47 -15.84 6.94
CA ASN A 183 -3.68 -16.12 7.69
C ASN A 183 -4.79 -16.56 6.73
N LYS A 184 -5.44 -17.69 7.05
CA LYS A 184 -6.47 -18.34 6.21
C LYS A 184 -7.60 -17.40 5.80
N ASN A 185 -7.89 -16.39 6.61
CA ASN A 185 -8.96 -15.43 6.37
C ASN A 185 -8.62 -14.39 5.28
N VAL A 186 -7.33 -14.17 5.00
CA VAL A 186 -6.87 -13.18 4.01
C VAL A 186 -6.13 -13.81 2.83
N SER A 187 -5.29 -14.83 3.09
CA SER A 187 -4.58 -15.67 2.12
C SER A 187 -3.86 -14.90 1.01
N VAL A 188 -2.91 -14.04 1.39
CA VAL A 188 -2.09 -13.27 0.45
C VAL A 188 -0.73 -13.95 0.29
N PRO A 189 -0.27 -14.27 -0.94
CA PRO A 189 1.01 -14.93 -1.15
C PRO A 189 2.18 -13.97 -0.87
N VAL A 190 3.18 -14.45 -0.14
CA VAL A 190 4.45 -13.75 0.03
C VAL A 190 5.38 -14.15 -1.12
N LEU A 191 5.80 -13.17 -1.92
CA LEU A 191 6.55 -13.34 -3.16
C LEU A 191 8.07 -13.28 -2.97
N GLY A 192 8.53 -12.69 -1.85
CA GLY A 192 9.93 -12.49 -1.51
C GLY A 192 10.11 -11.78 -0.19
#